data_AF-X1L069-F1
#
_entry.id   AF-X1L069-F1
#
_cell.length_a   1.000
_cell.length_b   1.000
_cell.length_c   1.000
_cell.angle_alpha   90.00
_cell.angle_beta   90.00
_cell.angle_gamma   90.00
#
_symmetry.space_group_name_H-M   'P 1'
#
loop_
_entity.id
_entity.type
_entity.pdbx_description
1 polymer ?
#
loop_
_entity_poly.entity_id
_entity_poly.type
_entity_poly.pdbx_seq_one_letter_code
_entity_poly.pdbx_strand_id
1 'polypeptide(L)'
;MRFALGAGEAPAYPSATKAASRWFPKSERAFATAVIDSGSRVGTVLALPIVTGIIALTTWHYSFAILGALGLVWAFFWYVMYRDPAEHTGANDLERQYITDNGGRTDATDDAEAVKIRWIDLFRYRTIWGMMIGFFCLNFA
;
A
#
# COMPACT_ATOMS: atom_id res chain seq x y z
N MET A 1 9.85 13.76 -16.30
CA MET A 1 9.62 12.32 -16.05
C MET A 1 9.66 11.91 -14.57
N ARG A 2 10.62 12.37 -13.75
CA ARG A 2 10.67 12.05 -12.29
C ARG A 2 9.43 12.48 -11.49
N PHE A 3 8.82 13.62 -11.83
CA PHE A 3 7.59 14.08 -11.16
C PHE A 3 6.40 13.15 -11.42
N ALA A 4 6.26 12.63 -12.64
CA ALA A 4 5.18 11.70 -12.99
C ALA A 4 5.34 10.34 -12.30
N LEU A 5 6.57 9.85 -12.18
CA LEU A 5 6.88 8.65 -11.39
C LEU A 5 6.54 8.87 -9.91
N GLY A 6 6.97 9.99 -9.32
CA GLY A 6 6.67 10.30 -7.92
C GLY A 6 5.16 10.42 -7.64
N ALA A 7 4.40 11.01 -8.58
CA ALA A 7 2.94 11.08 -8.47
C ALA A 7 2.28 9.68 -8.56
N GLY A 8 2.82 8.78 -9.38
CA GLY A 8 2.32 7.40 -9.54
C GLY A 8 2.64 6.48 -8.36
N GLU A 9 3.78 6.69 -7.69
CA GLU A 9 4.19 5.88 -6.53
C GLU A 9 3.61 6.37 -5.20
N ALA A 10 3.22 7.65 -5.12
CA ALA A 10 2.64 8.25 -3.92
C ALA A 10 1.45 7.45 -3.31
N PRO A 11 0.47 6.94 -4.09
CA PRO A 11 -0.64 6.19 -3.53
C PRO A 11 -0.31 4.73 -3.18
N ALA A 12 0.88 4.21 -3.49
CA ALA A 12 1.18 2.78 -3.34
C ALA A 12 1.02 2.29 -1.90
N TYR A 13 1.68 2.96 -0.95
CA TYR A 13 1.59 2.64 0.48
C TYR A 13 0.19 2.82 1.07
N PRO A 14 -0.51 3.98 0.91
CA PRO A 14 -1.84 4.13 1.48
C PRO A 14 -2.86 3.16 0.85
N SER A 15 -2.71 2.80 -0.42
CA SER A 15 -3.58 1.82 -1.08
C SER A 15 -3.36 0.40 -0.54
N ALA A 16 -2.09 -0.01 -0.37
CA ALA A 16 -1.74 -1.30 0.21
C ALA A 16 -2.24 -1.43 1.66
N THR A 17 -2.03 -0.40 2.48
CA THR A 17 -2.53 -0.38 3.86
C THR A 17 -4.06 -0.38 3.91
N LYS A 18 -4.74 0.31 2.98
CA LYS A 18 -6.21 0.27 2.88
C LYS A 18 -6.69 -1.14 2.53
N ALA A 19 -6.11 -1.78 1.51
CA ALA A 19 -6.44 -3.16 1.13
C ALA A 19 -6.22 -4.14 2.29
N ALA A 20 -5.08 -4.04 2.99
CA ALA A 20 -4.80 -4.85 4.18
C ALA A 20 -5.80 -4.58 5.32
N SER A 21 -6.23 -3.33 5.51
CA SER A 21 -7.20 -3.00 6.56
C SER A 21 -8.61 -3.57 6.32
N ARG A 22 -8.95 -3.82 5.04
CA ARG A 22 -10.21 -4.46 4.62
C ARG A 22 -10.16 -5.97 4.78
N TRP A 23 -9.04 -6.60 4.44
CA TRP A 23 -8.87 -8.06 4.51
C TRP A 23 -8.48 -8.58 5.90
N PHE A 24 -7.82 -7.77 6.75
CA PHE A 24 -7.36 -8.21 8.07
C PHE A 24 -8.07 -7.48 9.24
N PRO A 25 -8.50 -8.22 10.29
CA PRO A 25 -9.06 -7.64 11.50
C PRO A 25 -8.01 -6.87 12.32
N LYS A 26 -8.45 -6.03 13.25
CA LYS A 26 -7.56 -5.09 13.98
C LYS A 26 -6.35 -5.76 14.66
N SER A 27 -6.53 -6.96 15.20
CA SER A 27 -5.47 -7.75 15.86
C SER A 27 -4.36 -8.19 14.90
N GLU A 28 -4.69 -8.47 13.65
CA GLU A 28 -3.76 -9.05 12.66
C GLU A 28 -3.16 -8.00 11.71
N ARG A 29 -3.70 -6.78 11.70
CA ARG A 29 -3.20 -5.68 10.87
C ARG A 29 -1.73 -5.35 11.11
N ALA A 30 -1.24 -5.47 12.35
CA ALA A 30 0.16 -5.23 12.66
C ALA A 30 1.07 -6.24 11.94
N PHE A 31 0.65 -7.51 11.89
CA PHE A 31 1.35 -8.56 11.15
C PHE A 31 1.29 -8.32 9.64
N ALA A 32 0.10 -8.02 9.09
CA ALA A 32 -0.06 -7.70 7.67
C ALA A 32 0.83 -6.50 7.24
N THR A 33 0.88 -5.46 8.07
CA THR A 33 1.74 -4.28 7.83
C THR A 33 3.22 -4.66 7.90
N ALA A 34 3.62 -5.50 8.85
CA ALA A 34 5.00 -5.98 8.96
C ALA A 34 5.43 -6.81 7.73
N VAL A 35 4.52 -7.61 7.17
CA VAL A 35 4.76 -8.37 5.94
C VAL A 35 4.92 -7.43 4.74
N ILE A 36 4.06 -6.40 4.62
CA ILE A 36 4.19 -5.38 3.55
C ILE A 36 5.54 -4.68 3.64
N ASP A 37 5.94 -4.22 4.83
CA ASP A 37 7.21 -3.52 5.03
C ASP A 37 8.41 -4.43 4.74
N SER A 38 8.37 -5.68 5.21
CA SER A 38 9.40 -6.68 4.94
C SER A 38 9.50 -6.99 3.44
N GLY A 39 8.37 -7.10 2.75
CA GLY A 39 8.29 -7.30 1.30
C GLY A 39 8.98 -6.17 0.53
N SER A 40 8.73 -4.91 0.90
CA SER A 40 9.39 -3.75 0.29
C SER A 40 10.91 -3.78 0.46
N ARG A 41 11.40 -4.16 1.65
CA ARG A 41 12.85 -4.28 1.92
C ARG A 41 13.48 -5.39 1.08
N VAL A 42 12.87 -6.56 1.05
CA VAL A 42 13.35 -7.70 0.26
C VAL A 42 13.34 -7.36 -1.23
N GLY A 43 12.27 -6.73 -1.72
CA GLY A 43 12.18 -6.26 -3.10
C GLY A 43 13.30 -5.29 -3.46
N THR A 44 13.67 -4.39 -2.56
CA THR A 44 14.78 -3.44 -2.75
C THR A 44 16.14 -4.16 -2.84
N VAL A 45 16.37 -5.15 -1.98
CA VAL A 45 17.60 -5.96 -1.99
C VAL A 45 17.72 -6.76 -3.28
N LEU A 46 16.60 -7.32 -3.78
CA LEU A 46 16.57 -8.07 -5.04
C LEU A 46 16.62 -7.17 -6.28
N ALA A 47 16.11 -5.95 -6.21
CA ALA A 47 16.10 -5.01 -7.32
C ALA A 47 17.53 -4.69 -7.79
N LEU A 48 18.48 -4.50 -6.87
CA LEU A 48 19.87 -4.19 -7.19
C LEU A 48 20.54 -5.22 -8.12
N PRO A 49 20.62 -6.52 -7.79
CA PRO A 49 21.23 -7.51 -8.67
C PRO A 49 20.42 -7.73 -9.95
N ILE A 50 19.08 -7.66 -9.89
CA ILE A 50 18.22 -7.82 -11.07
C ILE A 50 18.49 -6.70 -12.09
N VAL A 51 18.45 -5.45 -11.64
CA VAL A 51 18.70 -4.28 -12.50
C VAL A 51 20.14 -4.30 -13.01
N THR A 52 21.11 -4.59 -12.15
CA THR A 52 22.53 -4.69 -12.54
C THR A 52 22.74 -5.78 -13.59
N GLY A 53 22.12 -6.95 -13.43
CA GLY A 53 22.17 -8.04 -14.41
C GLY A 53 21.56 -7.65 -15.76
N ILE A 54 20.42 -6.95 -15.75
CA ILE A 54 19.79 -6.44 -16.98
C ILE A 54 20.69 -5.41 -17.67
N ILE A 55 21.32 -4.51 -16.91
CA ILE A 55 22.23 -3.51 -17.48
C ILE A 55 23.48 -4.19 -18.05
N ALA A 56 24.03 -5.20 -17.36
CA ALA A 56 25.23 -5.91 -17.81
C ALA A 56 25.02 -6.68 -19.12
N LEU A 57 23.81 -7.18 -19.36
CA LEU A 57 23.45 -7.90 -20.59
C LEU A 57 22.89 -6.99 -21.69
N THR A 58 22.41 -5.79 -21.34
CA THR A 58 21.68 -4.91 -22.25
C THR A 58 22.13 -3.45 -22.12
N THR A 59 21.22 -2.48 -22.20
CA THR A 59 21.45 -1.05 -21.94
C THR A 59 20.46 -0.59 -20.88
N TRP A 60 20.83 0.43 -20.10
CA TRP A 60 20.01 0.99 -19.02
C TRP A 60 18.56 1.33 -19.41
N HIS A 61 18.30 1.70 -20.67
CA HIS A 61 16.95 1.96 -21.19
C HIS A 61 16.03 0.73 -21.08
N TYR A 62 16.56 -0.47 -21.32
CA TYR A 62 15.78 -1.72 -21.26
C TYR A 62 15.41 -2.09 -19.83
N SER A 63 16.22 -1.73 -18.83
CA SER A 63 15.85 -1.91 -17.43
C SER A 63 14.54 -1.18 -17.10
N PHE A 64 14.39 0.08 -17.54
CA PHE A 64 13.16 0.82 -17.35
C PHE A 64 11.97 0.20 -18.10
N ALA A 65 12.19 -0.23 -19.35
CA ALA A 65 11.13 -0.85 -20.14
C ALA A 65 10.66 -2.19 -19.55
N ILE A 66 11.59 -3.05 -19.13
CA ILE A 66 11.30 -4.38 -18.57
C ILE A 66 10.61 -4.25 -17.21
N LEU A 67 11.15 -3.43 -16.30
CA LEU A 67 10.54 -3.22 -14.99
C LEU A 67 9.17 -2.54 -15.10
N GLY A 68 9.04 -1.58 -16.02
CA GLY A 68 7.76 -0.93 -16.31
C GLY A 68 6.72 -1.91 -16.86
N ALA A 69 7.09 -2.75 -17.83
CA ALA A 69 6.21 -3.78 -18.39
C ALA A 69 5.81 -4.82 -17.33
N LEU A 70 6.75 -5.27 -16.50
CA LEU A 70 6.47 -6.18 -15.39
C LEU A 70 5.47 -5.57 -14.40
N GLY A 71 5.64 -4.29 -14.06
CA GLY A 71 4.71 -3.53 -13.23
C GLY A 71 3.32 -3.43 -13.84
N LEU A 72 3.21 -3.19 -15.15
CA LEU A 72 1.92 -3.15 -15.86
C LEU A 72 1.23 -4.52 -15.88
N VAL A 73 1.98 -5.60 -16.12
CA VAL A 73 1.45 -6.97 -16.06
C VAL A 73 0.93 -7.27 -14.66
N TRP A 74 1.70 -6.95 -13.63
CA TRP A 74 1.28 -7.12 -12.24
C TRP A 74 0.03 -6.29 -11.90
N ALA A 75 -0.02 -5.03 -12.34
CA ALA A 75 -1.18 -4.17 -12.14
C ALA A 75 -2.45 -4.73 -12.80
N PHE A 76 -2.32 -5.31 -14.00
CA PHE A 76 -3.42 -5.98 -14.67
C PHE A 76 -3.90 -7.23 -13.90
N PHE A 77 -2.97 -8.08 -13.45
CA PHE A 77 -3.32 -9.24 -12.61
C PHE A 77 -4.02 -8.82 -11.33
N TRP A 78 -3.49 -7.79 -10.66
CA TRP A 78 -4.10 -7.24 -9.45
C TRP A 78 -5.50 -6.69 -9.73
N TYR A 79 -5.70 -5.97 -10.83
CA TYR A 79 -7.01 -5.41 -11.20
C TYR A 79 -8.08 -6.50 -11.43
N VAL A 80 -7.70 -7.64 -12.01
CA VAL A 80 -8.63 -8.76 -12.28
C VAL A 80 -8.89 -9.58 -11.01
N MET A 81 -7.86 -9.80 -10.20
CA MET A 81 -7.90 -10.71 -9.05
C MET A 81 -8.39 -10.03 -7.77
N TYR A 82 -8.02 -8.77 -7.52
CA TYR A 82 -8.39 -8.07 -6.30
C TYR A 82 -9.87 -7.70 -6.32
N ARG A 83 -10.62 -8.22 -5.35
CA ARG A 83 -11.93 -7.73 -4.93
C ARG A 83 -11.89 -7.46 -3.42
N ASP A 84 -12.76 -6.56 -2.97
CA ASP A 84 -12.99 -6.42 -1.53
C ASP A 84 -13.66 -7.69 -0.97
N PRO A 85 -13.47 -8.02 0.31
CA PRO A 85 -13.98 -9.27 0.91
C PRO A 85 -15.49 -9.48 0.73
N ALA A 86 -16.25 -8.37 0.65
CA ALA A 86 -17.70 -8.37 0.42
C ALA A 86 -18.09 -8.84 -1.00
N GLU A 87 -17.23 -8.59 -2.00
CA GLU A 87 -17.49 -8.90 -3.41
C GLU A 87 -16.66 -10.11 -3.90
N HIS A 88 -15.74 -10.61 -3.08
CA HIS A 88 -14.86 -11.72 -3.44
C HIS A 88 -15.62 -13.05 -3.42
N THR A 89 -15.77 -13.70 -4.58
CA THR A 89 -16.52 -14.97 -4.74
C THR A 89 -15.91 -16.15 -3.99
N GLY A 90 -14.63 -16.05 -3.59
CA GLY A 90 -13.93 -17.05 -2.79
C GLY A 90 -13.86 -16.77 -1.29
N ALA A 91 -14.37 -15.62 -0.82
CA ALA A 91 -14.41 -15.34 0.61
C ALA A 91 -15.52 -16.18 1.26
N ASN A 92 -15.14 -17.02 2.22
CA ASN A 92 -16.08 -17.85 2.97
C ASN A 92 -16.95 -16.93 3.86
N ASP A 93 -18.24 -17.24 4.01
CA ASP A 93 -19.14 -16.42 4.83
C ASP A 93 -18.69 -16.35 6.29
N LEU A 94 -18.01 -17.39 6.78
CA LEU A 94 -17.35 -17.41 8.09
C LEU A 94 -16.16 -16.43 8.19
N GLU A 95 -15.39 -16.27 7.12
CA GLU A 95 -14.26 -15.35 7.08
C GLU A 95 -14.75 -13.90 7.04
N ARG A 96 -15.83 -13.64 6.28
CA ARG A 96 -16.49 -12.32 6.27
C ARG A 96 -16.99 -11.93 7.66
N GLN A 97 -17.68 -12.85 8.35
CA GLN A 97 -18.14 -12.61 9.72
C GLN A 97 -16.97 -12.38 10.69
N TYR A 98 -15.91 -13.18 10.59
CA TYR A 98 -14.72 -13.02 11.42
C TYR A 98 -14.06 -11.64 11.23
N ILE A 99 -13.96 -11.16 9.97
CA ILE A 99 -13.41 -9.85 9.66
C ILE A 99 -14.31 -8.74 10.22
N THR A 100 -15.64 -8.79 10.04
CA THR A 100 -16.55 -7.77 10.57
C THR A 100 -16.57 -7.73 12.09
N ASP A 101 -16.65 -8.88 12.75
CA ASP A 101 -16.78 -8.99 14.21
C ASP A 101 -15.49 -8.53 14.93
N ASN A 102 -14.33 -8.70 14.27
CA ASN A 102 -13.03 -8.29 14.81
C ASN A 102 -12.53 -6.94 14.25
N GLY A 103 -13.46 -6.09 13.79
CA GLY A 103 -13.19 -4.68 13.47
C GLY A 103 -12.44 -4.44 12.14
N GLY A 104 -12.58 -5.36 11.19
CA GLY A 104 -12.23 -5.17 9.78
C GLY A 104 -12.95 -3.97 9.19
N ARG A 105 -12.25 -3.15 8.39
CA ARG A 105 -12.88 -1.98 7.73
C ARG A 105 -13.68 -2.50 6.55
N THR A 106 -14.99 -2.57 6.72
CA THR A 106 -15.98 -2.77 5.66
C THR A 106 -16.55 -1.42 5.23
N ASP A 107 -17.10 -1.29 4.03
CA ASP A 107 -17.76 -0.05 3.58
C ASP A 107 -18.92 0.37 4.51
N ALA A 108 -19.46 -0.55 5.32
CA ALA A 108 -20.45 -0.28 6.37
C ALA A 108 -19.85 0.28 7.69
N THR A 109 -18.56 0.05 7.96
CA THR A 109 -17.82 0.55 9.14
C THR A 109 -16.91 1.74 8.84
N ASP A 110 -16.69 2.06 7.56
CA ASP A 110 -16.24 3.40 7.17
C ASP A 110 -17.44 4.31 7.44
N ASP A 111 -17.54 4.82 8.67
CA ASP A 111 -18.66 5.63 9.15
C ASP A 111 -19.09 6.62 8.05
N ALA A 112 -20.30 6.47 7.52
CA ALA A 112 -20.91 7.50 6.66
C ALA A 112 -21.04 8.85 7.41
N GLU A 113 -20.98 8.78 8.74
CA GLU A 113 -20.93 9.86 9.71
C GLU A 113 -19.51 10.23 10.19
N ALA A 114 -18.45 9.62 9.65
CA ALA A 114 -17.08 10.10 9.87
C ALA A 114 -17.08 11.57 9.44
N VAL A 115 -16.97 12.45 10.45
CA VAL A 115 -17.00 13.90 10.29
C VAL A 115 -16.17 14.22 9.05
N LYS A 116 -16.78 14.87 8.05
CA LYS A 116 -16.06 15.36 6.86
C LYS A 116 -15.10 16.46 7.32
N ILE A 117 -14.03 16.06 8.00
CA ILE A 117 -12.97 16.94 8.45
C ILE A 117 -12.28 17.39 7.16
N ARG A 118 -12.29 18.69 6.90
CA ARG A 118 -11.57 19.23 5.75
C ARG A 118 -10.10 18.93 6.00
N TRP A 119 -9.39 18.45 4.99
CA TRP A 119 -7.98 18.06 5.15
C TRP A 119 -7.09 19.19 5.72
N ILE A 120 -7.49 20.45 5.51
CA ILE A 120 -6.83 21.63 6.09
C ILE A 120 -7.01 21.73 7.61
N ASP A 121 -8.15 21.27 8.15
CA ASP A 121 -8.44 21.31 9.59
C ASP A 121 -7.53 20.33 10.38
N LEU A 122 -6.93 19.33 9.71
CA LEU A 122 -5.94 18.42 10.29
C LEU A 122 -4.69 19.20 10.78
N PHE A 123 -4.27 20.23 10.06
CA PHE A 123 -3.13 21.07 10.47
C PHE A 123 -3.39 21.88 11.75
N ARG A 124 -4.63 21.91 12.25
CA ARG A 124 -4.97 22.56 13.52
C ARG A 124 -4.62 21.71 14.74
N TYR A 125 -4.43 20.39 14.57
CA TYR A 125 -4.09 19.49 15.67
C TYR A 125 -2.57 19.48 15.93
N ARG A 126 -2.17 19.79 17.17
CA ARG A 126 -0.76 19.76 17.61
C ARG A 126 -0.10 18.39 17.41
N THR A 127 -0.88 17.32 17.57
CA THR A 127 -0.44 15.93 17.39
C THR A 127 0.06 15.67 15.96
N ILE A 128 -0.56 16.30 14.95
CA ILE A 128 -0.18 16.13 13.55
C ILE A 128 1.16 16.80 13.28
N TRP A 129 1.36 18.02 13.77
CA TRP A 129 2.67 18.68 13.73
C TRP A 129 3.75 17.88 14.45
N GLY A 130 3.44 17.30 15.62
CA GLY A 130 4.36 16.43 16.35
C GLY A 130 4.77 15.19 15.55
N MET A 131 3.80 14.51 14.94
CA MET A 131 4.07 13.36 14.06
C MET A 131 4.87 13.75 12.82
N MET A 132 4.53 14.87 12.15
CA MET A 132 5.23 15.34 10.96
C MET A 132 6.69 15.68 11.25
N ILE A 133 6.95 16.45 12.30
CA ILE A 133 8.31 16.84 12.70
C ILE A 133 9.09 15.61 13.16
N GLY A 134 8.48 14.74 13.97
CA GLY A 134 9.12 13.50 14.43
C GLY A 134 9.53 12.59 13.27
N PHE A 135 8.64 12.40 12.30
CA PHE A 135 8.94 11.60 11.11
C PHE A 135 9.99 12.24 10.21
N PHE A 136 9.97 13.58 10.06
CA PHE A 136 11.00 14.32 9.34
C PHE A 136 12.38 14.12 9.97
N CYS A 137 12.49 14.28 11.29
CA CYS A 137 13.75 14.05 12.01
C CYS A 137 14.24 12.60 11.88
N LEU A 138 13.34 11.61 11.90
CA LEU A 138 13.72 10.20 11.71
C LEU A 138 14.24 9.88 10.31
N ASN A 139 13.80 10.61 9.28
CA ASN A 139 14.19 10.35 7.90
C ASN A 139 15.47 11.10 7.49
N PHE A 140 15.75 12.23 8.14
CA PHE A 140 16.86 13.15 7.79
C PHE A 140 17.97 13.26 8.85
N ALA A 141 17.92 12.47 9.93
CA ALA A 141 19.02 12.28 10.87
C ALA A 141 19.89 11.09 10.45
#